data_AF-A0A3A5R8N8-F1
#
_entry.id   AF-A0A3A5R8N8-F1
#
_cell.length_a   1.000
_cell.length_b   1.000
_cell.length_c   1.000
_cell.angle_alpha   90.00
_cell.angle_beta   90.00
_cell.angle_gamma   90.00
#
_symmetry.space_group_name_H-M   'P 1'
#
loop_
_entity.id
_entity.type
_entity.pdbx_description
1 polymer ?
#
loop_
_entity_poly.entity_id
_entity_poly.type
_entity_poly.pdbx_seq_one_letter_code
_entity_poly.pdbx_strand_id
1 'polypeptide(L)'
;MNSIFIFTNAIHQADWIRFDLEGDFLTFWCNSQKVAFDLRALQTGSSTVILKNPRTGSVYPLFNYREILQMVDMEPQEFLQSLQINAYVQIDKSGDDTFIKVFLPVEQDELESRTHNFSKFPHVTMADLHKLDRLFSWSISKIDFNICRGRIEGTLYFNCSSFWKEPVFVNHAGQSQELKQGKNFFSFSWSPTEDLYCGAIKGRYKGRALHVVRHYP
;
A
#
# COMPACT_ATOMS: atom_id res chain seq x y z
N MET A 1 -7.97 10.36 -12.05
CA MET A 1 -8.97 10.72 -11.02
C MET A 1 -8.34 10.56 -9.65
N ASN A 2 -8.53 11.53 -8.76
CA ASN A 2 -7.93 11.51 -7.42
C ASN A 2 -9.02 11.18 -6.38
N SER A 3 -8.94 10.00 -5.78
CA SER A 3 -9.87 9.54 -4.73
C SER A 3 -9.25 9.79 -3.37
N ILE A 4 -9.75 10.76 -2.61
CA ILE A 4 -9.17 11.21 -1.34
C ILE A 4 -10.06 10.79 -0.17
N PHE A 5 -9.45 10.21 0.85
CA PHE A 5 -10.11 9.77 2.08
C PHE A 5 -9.36 10.30 3.31
N ILE A 6 -10.10 10.83 4.27
CA ILE A 6 -9.56 11.50 5.45
C ILE A 6 -9.81 10.61 6.66
N PHE A 7 -8.74 10.14 7.28
CA PHE A 7 -8.79 9.31 8.48
C PHE A 7 -8.68 10.20 9.71
N THR A 8 -9.75 10.32 10.47
CA THR A 8 -9.78 11.16 11.68
C THR A 8 -9.14 10.43 12.86
N ASN A 9 -8.50 11.19 13.77
CA ASN A 9 -7.85 10.66 14.98
C ASN A 9 -6.87 9.51 14.72
N ALA A 10 -6.13 9.58 13.60
CA ALA A 10 -5.30 8.48 13.13
C ALA A 10 -3.87 8.51 13.69
N ILE A 11 -3.35 9.70 14.02
CA ILE A 11 -1.98 9.89 14.49
C ILE A 11 -1.97 10.50 15.89
N HIS A 12 -1.45 9.75 16.86
CA HIS A 12 -1.35 10.19 18.26
C HIS A 12 -0.14 11.11 18.51
N GLN A 13 -0.06 12.20 17.76
CA GLN A 13 0.93 13.27 17.94
C GLN A 13 0.22 14.62 17.84
N ALA A 14 0.65 15.60 18.63
CA ALA A 14 0.17 16.98 18.57
C ALA A 14 0.83 17.73 17.40
N ASP A 15 0.67 17.20 16.20
CA ASP A 15 1.08 17.85 14.97
C ASP A 15 -0.09 18.56 14.31
N TRP A 16 0.21 19.52 13.46
CA TRP A 16 -0.76 20.16 12.60
C TRP A 16 -0.38 19.93 11.14
N ILE A 17 -1.35 19.53 10.32
CA ILE A 17 -1.13 19.27 8.90
C ILE A 17 -2.04 20.09 8.00
N ARG A 18 -1.52 20.46 6.84
CA ARG A 18 -2.27 21.06 5.74
C ARG A 18 -1.98 20.32 4.46
N PHE A 19 -3.00 20.18 3.62
CA PHE A 19 -2.89 19.51 2.33
C PHE A 19 -3.51 20.39 1.24
N ASP A 20 -2.76 20.66 0.20
CA ASP A 20 -3.23 21.34 -1.01
C ASP A 20 -3.01 20.45 -2.22
N LEU A 21 -3.97 20.48 -3.14
CA LEU A 21 -3.91 19.73 -4.38
C LEU A 21 -4.39 20.61 -5.52
N GLU A 22 -3.48 21.12 -6.34
CA GLU A 22 -3.83 21.97 -7.49
C GLU A 22 -3.70 21.13 -8.76
N GLY A 23 -4.82 20.58 -9.23
CA GLY A 23 -4.80 19.53 -10.25
C GLY A 23 -4.11 18.28 -9.73
N ASP A 24 -2.95 17.96 -10.28
CA ASP A 24 -2.10 16.85 -9.82
C ASP A 24 -0.87 17.31 -9.03
N PHE A 25 -0.72 18.60 -8.76
CA PHE A 25 0.39 19.10 -7.95
C PHE A 25 0.00 19.10 -6.47
N LEU A 26 0.59 18.18 -5.70
CA LEU A 26 0.37 18.04 -4.28
C LEU A 26 1.34 18.93 -3.51
N THR A 27 0.83 19.65 -2.51
CA THR A 27 1.64 20.28 -1.48
C THR A 27 1.15 19.88 -0.10
N PHE A 28 2.05 19.36 0.73
CA PHE A 28 1.75 18.95 2.10
C PHE A 28 2.62 19.75 3.08
N TRP A 29 2.00 20.17 4.18
CA TRP A 29 2.68 20.77 5.31
C TRP A 29 2.43 19.93 6.55
N CYS A 30 3.47 19.79 7.37
CA CYS A 30 3.35 19.36 8.74
C CYS A 30 4.16 20.33 9.60
N ASN A 31 3.46 21.07 10.46
CA ASN A 31 3.98 22.22 11.18
C ASN A 31 4.66 23.22 10.22
N SER A 32 5.96 23.49 10.42
CA SER A 32 6.75 24.40 9.57
C SER A 32 7.37 23.74 8.34
N GLN A 33 7.32 22.41 8.23
CA GLN A 33 7.92 21.68 7.12
C GLN A 33 6.96 21.55 5.95
N LYS A 34 7.52 21.54 4.73
CA LYS A 34 6.78 21.49 3.48
C LYS A 34 7.39 20.45 2.55
N VAL A 35 6.55 19.66 1.90
CA VAL A 35 6.91 18.84 0.75
C VAL A 35 5.93 19.10 -0.39
N ALA A 36 6.40 19.04 -1.62
CA ALA A 36 5.55 19.24 -2.80
C ALA A 36 6.08 18.44 -3.98
N PHE A 37 5.19 17.84 -4.76
CA PHE A 37 5.53 17.08 -5.96
C PHE A 37 4.30 16.87 -6.85
N ASP A 38 4.55 16.57 -8.13
CA ASP A 38 3.51 16.24 -9.11
C ASP A 38 3.13 14.75 -9.03
N LEU A 39 1.85 14.46 -8.82
CA LEU A 39 1.32 13.09 -8.74
C LEU A 39 1.46 12.32 -10.06
N ARG A 40 1.58 13.01 -11.20
CA ARG A 40 1.81 12.38 -12.52
C ARG A 40 3.22 11.83 -12.66
N ALA A 41 4.17 12.32 -11.87
CA ALA A 41 5.54 11.81 -11.85
C ALA A 41 5.67 10.49 -11.07
N LEU A 42 4.63 10.09 -10.32
CA LEU A 42 4.63 8.84 -9.58
C LEU A 42 4.55 7.64 -10.52
N GLN A 43 5.39 6.64 -10.27
CA GLN A 43 5.34 5.38 -11.01
C GLN A 43 3.99 4.69 -10.78
N THR A 44 3.39 4.18 -11.86
CA THR A 44 2.18 3.38 -11.74
C THR A 44 2.43 2.05 -11.02
N GLY A 45 1.48 1.61 -10.21
CA GLY A 45 1.62 0.44 -9.34
C GLY A 45 2.39 0.68 -8.04
N SER A 46 2.90 1.89 -7.84
CA SER A 46 3.67 2.25 -6.67
C SER A 46 2.79 2.70 -5.50
N SER A 47 3.43 2.86 -4.34
CA SER A 47 2.85 3.50 -3.16
C SER A 47 3.85 4.52 -2.65
N THR A 48 3.41 5.77 -2.55
CA THR A 48 4.17 6.86 -1.96
C THR A 48 3.60 7.19 -0.59
N VAL A 49 4.46 7.38 0.42
CA VAL A 49 4.04 7.86 1.74
C VAL A 49 4.76 9.15 2.09
N ILE A 50 4.06 10.09 2.74
CA ILE A 50 4.67 11.28 3.34
C ILE A 50 4.85 11.02 4.82
N LEU A 51 6.12 10.98 5.22
CA LEU A 51 6.57 10.59 6.55
C LEU A 51 7.11 11.80 7.31
N LYS A 52 6.97 11.78 8.63
CA LYS A 52 7.73 12.62 9.55
C LYS A 52 8.63 11.74 10.39
N ASN A 53 9.90 12.11 10.49
CA ASN A 53 10.81 11.57 11.48
C ASN A 53 10.77 12.45 12.74
N PRO A 54 10.17 12.00 13.86
CA PRO A 54 10.00 12.82 15.05
C PRO A 54 11.33 13.25 15.70
N ARG A 55 12.40 12.47 15.52
CA ARG A 55 13.72 12.76 16.11
C ARG A 55 14.41 13.93 15.44
N THR A 56 14.24 14.06 14.13
CA THR A 56 14.88 15.13 13.33
C THR A 56 13.92 16.28 13.02
N GLY A 57 12.60 16.04 13.16
CA GLY A 57 11.56 16.94 12.72
C GLY A 57 11.37 16.96 11.19
N SER A 58 12.19 16.22 10.42
CA SER A 58 12.13 16.23 8.96
C SER A 58 10.87 15.56 8.44
N VAL A 59 10.29 16.16 7.40
CA VAL A 59 9.14 15.64 6.65
C VAL A 59 9.58 15.38 5.23
N TYR A 60 9.33 14.17 4.72
CA TYR A 60 9.79 13.78 3.39
C TYR A 60 8.85 12.75 2.74
N PRO A 61 8.72 12.77 1.41
CA PRO A 61 8.07 11.71 0.67
C PRO A 61 8.98 10.50 0.52
N LEU A 62 8.38 9.31 0.49
CA LEU A 62 9.03 8.04 0.20
C LEU A 62 8.29 7.37 -0.96
N PHE A 63 8.84 7.47 -2.17
CA PHE A 63 8.10 7.23 -3.42
C PHE A 63 7.86 5.75 -3.78
N ASN A 64 8.68 4.83 -3.27
CA ASN A 64 8.64 3.39 -3.56
C ASN A 64 8.47 2.59 -2.27
N TYR A 65 7.41 2.91 -1.52
CA TYR A 65 7.24 2.43 -0.16
C TYR A 65 7.15 0.90 -0.09
N ARG A 66 6.45 0.26 -1.04
CA ARG A 66 6.28 -1.20 -1.06
C ARG A 66 7.60 -1.93 -1.32
N GLU A 67 8.44 -1.38 -2.19
CA GLU A 67 9.77 -1.91 -2.51
C GLU A 67 10.68 -1.83 -1.28
N ILE A 68 10.60 -0.74 -0.52
CA ILE A 68 11.36 -0.58 0.73
C ILE A 68 10.88 -1.58 1.77
N LEU A 69 9.56 -1.71 1.96
CA LEU A 69 8.99 -2.70 2.88
C LEU A 69 9.41 -4.13 2.50
N GLN A 70 9.46 -4.43 1.21
CA GLN A 70 9.96 -5.70 0.71
C GLN A 70 11.45 -5.90 1.01
N MET A 71 12.27 -4.85 0.86
CA MET A 71 13.70 -4.90 1.15
C MET A 71 13.99 -5.16 2.64
N VAL A 72 13.23 -4.53 3.53
CA VAL A 72 13.41 -4.68 4.99
C VAL A 72 12.62 -5.84 5.59
N ASP A 73 11.85 -6.57 4.78
CA ASP A 73 10.99 -7.68 5.19
C ASP A 73 9.96 -7.33 6.30
N MET A 74 9.32 -6.17 6.16
CA MET A 74 8.34 -5.65 7.13
C MET A 74 6.99 -5.33 6.50
N GLU A 75 5.95 -5.42 7.33
CA GLU A 75 4.66 -4.81 7.03
C GLU A 75 4.68 -3.29 7.32
N PRO A 76 3.72 -2.50 6.80
CA PRO A 76 3.74 -1.05 6.96
C PRO A 76 3.74 -0.62 8.43
N GLN A 77 2.91 -1.24 9.26
CA GLN A 77 2.82 -0.88 10.68
C GLN A 77 4.09 -1.29 11.45
N GLU A 78 4.65 -2.46 11.15
CA GLU A 78 5.92 -2.95 11.70
C GLU A 78 7.06 -1.98 11.38
N PHE A 79 7.14 -1.49 10.13
CA PHE A 79 8.13 -0.52 9.69
C PHE A 79 8.00 0.83 10.43
N LEU A 80 6.79 1.40 10.48
CA LEU A 80 6.54 2.69 11.13
C LEU A 80 6.86 2.63 12.63
N GLN A 81 6.46 1.54 13.31
CA GLN A 81 6.73 1.34 14.74
C GLN A 81 8.22 1.13 15.02
N SER A 82 8.90 0.31 14.22
CA SER A 82 10.33 0.00 14.40
C SER A 82 11.20 1.24 14.23
N LEU A 83 10.87 2.09 13.25
CA LEU A 83 11.60 3.34 13.00
C LEU A 83 11.09 4.51 13.84
N GLN A 84 9.99 4.34 14.57
CA GLN A 84 9.32 5.39 15.33
C GLN A 84 9.02 6.63 14.47
N ILE A 85 8.47 6.40 13.27
CA ILE A 85 8.11 7.44 12.31
C ILE A 85 6.60 7.45 12.06
N ASN A 86 6.06 8.61 11.69
CA ASN A 86 4.64 8.79 11.43
C ASN A 86 4.37 8.95 9.94
N ALA A 87 3.30 8.35 9.43
CA ALA A 87 2.83 8.51 8.05
C ALA A 87 1.54 9.31 8.01
N TYR A 88 1.57 10.50 7.41
CA TYR A 88 0.41 11.40 7.34
C TYR A 88 -0.35 11.27 6.03
N VAL A 89 0.33 10.86 4.97
CA VAL A 89 -0.31 10.66 3.66
C VAL A 89 0.20 9.36 3.06
N GLN A 90 -0.70 8.57 2.50
CA GLN A 90 -0.38 7.46 1.60
C GLN A 90 -1.08 7.67 0.26
N ILE A 91 -0.34 7.48 -0.83
CA ILE A 91 -0.77 7.68 -2.20
C ILE A 91 -0.47 6.40 -2.95
N ASP A 92 -1.51 5.64 -3.28
CA ASP A 92 -1.41 4.47 -4.14
C ASP A 92 -1.73 4.90 -5.59
N LYS A 93 -0.82 4.62 -6.53
CA LYS A 93 -0.93 5.03 -7.94
C LYS A 93 -1.27 3.84 -8.83
N SER A 94 -2.25 3.99 -9.73
CA SER A 94 -2.68 2.93 -10.65
C SER A 94 -3.22 3.53 -11.97
N GLY A 95 -2.50 3.30 -13.06
CA GLY A 95 -2.56 4.11 -14.27
C GLY A 95 -2.54 5.62 -13.94
N ASP A 96 -3.48 6.36 -14.53
CA ASP A 96 -3.64 7.80 -14.26
C ASP A 96 -4.39 8.12 -12.96
N ASP A 97 -4.88 7.12 -12.22
CA ASP A 97 -5.68 7.33 -11.02
C ASP A 97 -4.84 7.27 -9.75
N THR A 98 -5.23 8.06 -8.75
CA THR A 98 -4.62 8.04 -7.42
C THR A 98 -5.66 7.74 -6.35
N PHE A 99 -5.25 6.94 -5.37
CA PHE A 99 -5.98 6.70 -4.15
C PHE A 99 -5.16 7.28 -3.00
N ILE A 100 -5.66 8.36 -2.41
CA ILE A 100 -4.98 9.17 -1.41
C ILE A 100 -5.68 8.99 -0.06
N LYS A 101 -4.90 8.59 0.94
CA LYS A 101 -5.32 8.48 2.33
C LYS A 101 -4.56 9.55 3.11
N VAL A 102 -5.28 10.42 3.80
CA VAL A 102 -4.70 11.43 4.68
C VAL A 102 -5.07 11.09 6.11
N PHE A 103 -4.07 10.98 6.99
CA PHE A 103 -4.21 10.56 8.38
C PHE A 103 -4.06 11.79 9.27
N LEU A 104 -5.17 12.21 9.91
CA LEU A 104 -5.18 13.39 10.75
C LEU A 104 -4.54 13.11 12.12
N PRO A 105 -3.74 14.06 12.65
CA PRO A 105 -3.36 14.13 14.04
C PRO A 105 -4.57 14.09 14.99
N VAL A 106 -4.39 13.57 16.19
CA VAL A 106 -5.34 13.78 17.29
C VAL A 106 -5.49 15.29 17.52
N GLU A 107 -6.73 15.75 17.76
CA GLU A 107 -7.10 17.17 17.93
C GLU A 107 -7.22 17.99 16.64
N GLN A 108 -6.92 17.42 15.47
CA GLN A 108 -7.23 18.02 14.18
C GLN A 108 -8.47 17.35 13.58
N ASP A 109 -9.63 18.01 13.70
CA ASP A 109 -10.92 17.47 13.25
C ASP A 109 -11.13 17.56 11.73
N GLU A 110 -10.54 18.56 11.07
CA GLU A 110 -10.63 18.76 9.63
C GLU A 110 -9.26 18.90 8.96
N LEU A 111 -9.18 18.42 7.71
CA LEU A 111 -8.00 18.62 6.87
C LEU A 111 -7.99 20.04 6.32
N GLU A 112 -7.04 20.85 6.81
CA GLU A 112 -6.88 22.20 6.31
C GLU A 112 -6.38 22.22 4.86
N SER A 113 -6.89 23.20 4.11
CA SER A 113 -6.51 23.45 2.73
C SER A 113 -6.82 24.89 2.31
N ARG A 114 -6.03 25.41 1.38
CA ARG A 114 -6.28 26.68 0.68
C ARG A 114 -6.93 26.46 -0.68
N THR A 115 -6.89 25.25 -1.20
CA THR A 115 -7.29 24.91 -2.57
C THR A 115 -8.62 24.17 -2.62
N HIS A 116 -8.97 23.46 -1.56
CA HIS A 116 -10.14 22.59 -1.49
C HIS A 116 -10.91 22.80 -0.19
N ASN A 117 -12.21 22.49 -0.23
CA ASN A 117 -13.00 22.29 0.98
C ASN A 117 -13.11 20.78 1.25
N PHE A 118 -12.28 20.29 2.18
CA PHE A 118 -12.19 18.86 2.49
C PHE A 118 -13.32 18.32 3.36
N SER A 119 -14.14 19.17 4.00
CA SER A 119 -15.33 18.74 4.75
C SER A 119 -16.32 17.90 3.92
N LYS A 120 -16.29 18.05 2.59
CA LYS A 120 -17.15 17.30 1.65
C LYS A 120 -16.58 15.92 1.25
N PHE A 121 -15.35 15.62 1.64
CA PHE A 121 -14.70 14.35 1.32
C PHE A 121 -15.04 13.29 2.38
N PRO A 122 -14.95 11.99 2.06
CA PRO A 122 -15.20 10.94 3.02
C PRO A 122 -14.25 11.03 4.22
N HIS A 123 -14.84 11.20 5.41
CA HIS A 123 -14.17 11.05 6.69
C HIS A 123 -14.41 9.64 7.20
N VAL A 124 -13.33 8.91 7.47
CA VAL A 124 -13.34 7.48 7.77
C VAL A 124 -12.56 7.20 9.04
N THR A 125 -12.87 6.08 9.69
CA THR A 125 -12.13 5.65 10.89
C THR A 125 -11.01 4.70 10.51
N MET A 126 -10.00 4.58 11.38
CA MET A 126 -8.93 3.59 11.18
C MET A 126 -9.44 2.15 11.10
N ALA A 127 -10.60 1.84 11.71
CA ALA A 127 -11.21 0.51 11.63
C ALA A 127 -11.64 0.14 10.20
N ASP A 128 -11.95 1.13 9.36
CA ASP A 128 -12.38 0.92 7.98
C ASP A 128 -11.23 0.83 6.97
N LEU A 129 -9.97 1.05 7.40
CA LEU A 129 -8.80 1.11 6.51
C LEU A 129 -8.69 -0.14 5.63
N HIS A 130 -8.76 -1.33 6.22
CA HIS A 130 -8.65 -2.59 5.47
C HIS A 130 -9.80 -2.81 4.49
N LYS A 131 -11.02 -2.38 4.84
CA LYS A 131 -12.18 -2.48 3.96
C LYS A 131 -11.99 -1.56 2.76
N LEU A 132 -11.53 -0.33 3.01
CA LEU A 132 -11.27 0.65 1.97
C LEU A 132 -10.13 0.21 1.04
N ASP A 133 -9.02 -0.28 1.60
CA ASP A 133 -7.90 -0.79 0.81
C ASP A 133 -8.33 -1.91 -0.14
N ARG A 134 -9.26 -2.79 0.26
CA ARG A 134 -9.79 -3.82 -0.65
C ARG A 134 -10.60 -3.25 -1.81
N LEU A 135 -11.32 -2.14 -1.62
CA LEU A 135 -12.07 -1.48 -2.69
C LEU A 135 -11.14 -0.82 -3.72
N PHE A 136 -9.95 -0.38 -3.31
CA PHE A 136 -8.95 0.26 -4.16
C PHE A 136 -7.75 -0.65 -4.47
N SER A 137 -7.91 -1.96 -4.35
CA SER A 137 -6.83 -2.92 -4.60
C SER A 137 -7.38 -4.22 -5.16
N TRP A 138 -6.57 -5.26 -5.06
CA TRP A 138 -6.90 -6.61 -5.42
C TRP A 138 -6.77 -7.54 -4.20
N SER A 139 -7.39 -8.70 -4.31
CA SER A 139 -7.42 -9.72 -3.27
C SER A 139 -7.28 -11.12 -3.87
N ILE A 140 -6.79 -12.03 -3.04
CA ILE A 140 -6.69 -13.45 -3.32
C ILE A 140 -7.58 -14.18 -2.33
N SER A 141 -8.31 -15.19 -2.80
CA SER A 141 -9.15 -16.05 -1.97
C SER A 141 -9.15 -17.47 -2.51
N LYS A 142 -9.70 -18.43 -1.74
CA LYS A 142 -9.86 -19.84 -2.15
C LYS A 142 -8.55 -20.43 -2.68
N ILE A 143 -7.49 -20.29 -1.88
CA ILE A 143 -6.16 -20.78 -2.21
C ILE A 143 -6.08 -22.24 -1.82
N ASP A 144 -5.58 -23.06 -2.74
CA ASP A 144 -5.26 -24.46 -2.50
C ASP A 144 -4.00 -24.80 -3.29
N PHE A 145 -3.04 -25.48 -2.67
CA PHE A 145 -1.81 -25.89 -3.35
C PHE A 145 -1.25 -27.17 -2.73
N ASN A 146 -0.48 -27.89 -3.54
CA ASN A 146 0.25 -29.07 -3.13
C ASN A 146 1.70 -28.97 -3.57
N ILE A 147 2.59 -29.56 -2.77
CA ILE A 147 4.00 -29.73 -3.13
C ILE A 147 4.24 -31.20 -3.46
N CYS A 148 4.64 -31.48 -4.69
CA CYS A 148 4.90 -32.84 -5.14
C CYS A 148 6.05 -32.85 -6.14
N ARG A 149 6.97 -33.81 -6.00
CA ARG A 149 8.08 -34.05 -6.95
C ARG A 149 8.87 -32.79 -7.31
N GLY A 150 9.18 -31.95 -6.31
CA GLY A 150 9.96 -30.72 -6.51
C GLY A 150 9.20 -29.59 -7.21
N ARG A 151 7.86 -29.64 -7.23
CA ARG A 151 6.99 -28.58 -7.73
C ARG A 151 5.99 -28.14 -6.69
N ILE A 152 5.58 -26.87 -6.74
CA ILE A 152 4.41 -26.34 -6.05
C ILE A 152 3.35 -26.01 -7.08
N GLU A 153 2.17 -26.59 -6.94
CA GLU A 153 1.08 -26.49 -7.90
C GLU A 153 -0.22 -26.19 -7.16
N GLY A 154 -1.04 -25.29 -7.69
CA GLY A 154 -2.22 -24.87 -6.96
C GLY A 154 -3.19 -24.03 -7.76
N THR A 155 -4.26 -23.67 -7.07
CA THR A 155 -5.29 -22.77 -7.56
C THR A 155 -5.52 -21.63 -6.58
N LEU A 156 -5.92 -20.49 -7.13
CA LEU A 156 -6.36 -19.35 -6.35
C LEU A 156 -7.44 -18.58 -7.10
N TYR A 157 -8.25 -17.81 -6.38
CA TYR A 157 -9.24 -16.92 -6.98
C TYR A 157 -8.78 -15.47 -6.80
N PHE A 158 -8.51 -14.80 -7.92
CA PHE A 158 -8.07 -13.42 -7.99
C PHE A 158 -9.27 -12.50 -8.21
N ASN A 159 -9.37 -11.47 -7.40
CA ASN A 159 -10.36 -10.41 -7.56
C ASN A 159 -9.69 -9.04 -7.53
N CYS A 160 -9.75 -8.33 -8.66
CA CYS A 160 -9.21 -7.00 -8.84
C CYS A 160 -10.32 -5.95 -8.85
N SER A 161 -10.13 -4.85 -8.11
CA SER A 161 -11.03 -3.71 -8.23
C SER A 161 -10.85 -2.99 -9.56
N SER A 162 -11.82 -2.16 -9.92
CA SER A 162 -11.76 -1.29 -11.12
C SER A 162 -10.70 -0.20 -11.01
N PHE A 163 -10.25 0.15 -9.80
CA PHE A 163 -9.18 1.13 -9.59
C PHE A 163 -7.81 0.56 -9.97
N TRP A 164 -7.56 -0.71 -9.65
CA TRP A 164 -6.25 -1.33 -9.86
C TRP A 164 -6.08 -1.80 -11.31
N LYS A 165 -5.10 -1.24 -12.02
CA LYS A 165 -4.88 -1.43 -13.46
C LYS A 165 -3.60 -2.20 -13.77
N GLU A 166 -2.74 -2.37 -12.78
CA GLU A 166 -1.45 -3.03 -12.97
C GLU A 166 -1.58 -4.55 -12.96
N PRO A 167 -0.78 -5.26 -13.76
CA PRO A 167 -0.77 -6.72 -13.74
C PRO A 167 -0.32 -7.21 -12.36
N VAL A 168 -1.00 -8.25 -11.88
CA VAL A 168 -0.69 -8.93 -10.62
C VAL A 168 -0.21 -10.33 -10.92
N PHE A 169 0.84 -10.76 -10.26
CA PHE A 169 1.48 -12.05 -10.44
C PHE A 169 1.37 -12.88 -9.17
N VAL A 170 1.27 -14.20 -9.33
CA VAL A 170 1.72 -15.14 -8.30
C VAL A 170 3.19 -15.43 -8.54
N ASN A 171 3.99 -15.36 -7.49
CA ASN A 171 5.44 -15.46 -7.52
C ASN A 171 5.92 -16.56 -6.58
N HIS A 172 6.97 -17.27 -7.00
CA HIS A 172 7.66 -18.24 -6.17
C HIS A 172 9.11 -18.44 -6.66
N ALA A 173 10.09 -18.24 -5.77
CA ALA A 173 11.49 -18.54 -6.05
C ALA A 173 12.02 -17.96 -7.39
N GLY A 174 11.67 -16.69 -7.67
CA GLY A 174 12.06 -15.99 -8.91
C GLY A 174 11.21 -16.33 -10.15
N GLN A 175 10.27 -17.27 -10.04
CA GLN A 175 9.27 -17.57 -11.07
C GLN A 175 8.01 -16.74 -10.84
N SER A 176 7.33 -16.37 -11.93
CA SER A 176 6.13 -15.52 -11.88
C SER A 176 5.13 -15.98 -12.93
N GLN A 177 3.85 -15.92 -12.59
CA GLN A 177 2.75 -16.10 -13.51
C GLN A 177 1.71 -15.00 -13.30
N GLU A 178 1.31 -14.33 -14.37
CA GLU A 178 0.27 -13.30 -14.31
C GLU A 178 -1.08 -13.92 -13.94
N LEU A 179 -1.84 -13.23 -13.09
CA LEU A 179 -3.18 -13.60 -12.68
C LEU A 179 -4.22 -12.92 -13.56
N LYS A 180 -5.26 -13.67 -13.93
CA LYS A 180 -6.46 -13.15 -14.59
C LYS A 180 -7.62 -13.13 -13.61
N GLN A 181 -8.58 -12.22 -13.82
CA GLN A 181 -9.76 -12.13 -12.95
C GLN A 181 -10.45 -13.51 -12.84
N GLY A 182 -10.76 -13.95 -11.63
CA GLY A 182 -11.38 -15.24 -11.36
C GLY A 182 -10.38 -16.34 -10.96
N LYS A 183 -10.68 -17.58 -11.35
CA LYS A 183 -9.89 -18.75 -10.96
C LYS A 183 -8.62 -18.84 -11.79
N ASN A 184 -7.48 -18.99 -11.13
CA ASN A 184 -6.17 -19.21 -11.73
C ASN A 184 -5.58 -20.55 -11.26
N PHE A 185 -4.73 -21.13 -12.10
CA PHE A 185 -3.91 -22.30 -11.81
C PHE A 185 -2.46 -21.88 -11.97
N PHE A 186 -1.56 -22.34 -11.11
CA PHE A 186 -0.13 -22.08 -11.22
C PHE A 186 0.68 -23.35 -10.95
N SER A 187 1.89 -23.40 -11.49
CA SER A 187 2.82 -24.51 -11.29
C SER A 187 4.26 -24.01 -11.40
N PHE A 188 5.04 -24.16 -10.34
CA PHE A 188 6.41 -23.67 -10.24
C PHE A 188 7.35 -24.77 -9.74
N SER A 189 8.63 -24.66 -10.07
CA SER A 189 9.68 -25.40 -9.36
C SER A 189 9.69 -24.98 -7.90
N TRP A 190 9.65 -25.94 -6.97
CA TRP A 190 9.56 -25.68 -5.54
C TRP A 190 10.92 -25.31 -4.95
N SER A 191 10.94 -24.23 -4.16
CA SER A 191 12.05 -23.91 -3.26
C SER A 191 11.57 -23.89 -1.81
N PRO A 192 12.20 -24.65 -0.90
CA PRO A 192 11.80 -24.70 0.51
C PRO A 192 12.08 -23.41 1.29
N THR A 193 12.85 -22.47 0.73
CA THR A 193 13.24 -21.21 1.41
C THR A 193 12.31 -20.04 1.10
N GLU A 194 11.32 -20.23 0.23
CA GLU A 194 10.47 -19.16 -0.29
C GLU A 194 9.00 -19.52 -0.12
N ASP A 195 8.18 -18.53 0.27
CA ASP A 195 6.73 -18.65 0.24
C ASP A 195 6.19 -18.41 -1.19
N LEU A 196 4.87 -18.53 -1.35
CA LEU A 196 4.15 -17.93 -2.48
C LEU A 196 3.87 -16.47 -2.16
N TYR A 197 3.97 -15.59 -3.15
CA TYR A 197 3.63 -14.18 -2.99
C TYR A 197 2.72 -13.72 -4.12
N CYS A 198 1.82 -12.77 -3.84
CA CYS A 198 1.06 -12.10 -4.88
C CYS A 198 1.42 -10.61 -4.96
N GLY A 199 1.53 -10.06 -6.17
CA GLY A 199 1.83 -8.65 -6.36
C GLY A 199 2.57 -8.35 -7.66
N ALA A 200 3.53 -7.41 -7.60
CA ALA A 200 4.39 -7.10 -8.74
C ALA A 200 5.18 -8.33 -9.21
N ILE A 201 5.64 -8.31 -10.46
CA ILE A 201 6.47 -9.38 -11.02
C ILE A 201 7.70 -9.60 -10.15
N LYS A 202 7.96 -10.86 -9.76
CA LYS A 202 9.04 -11.26 -8.84
C LYS A 202 9.01 -10.55 -7.47
N GLY A 203 7.86 -9.97 -7.10
CA GLY A 203 7.66 -9.36 -5.79
C GLY A 203 7.61 -10.43 -4.69
N ARG A 204 8.20 -10.09 -3.54
CA ARG A 204 8.24 -10.90 -2.31
C ARG A 204 7.73 -10.13 -1.10
N TYR A 205 6.80 -9.20 -1.32
CA TYR A 205 6.28 -8.33 -0.27
C TYR A 205 5.53 -9.15 0.79
N LYS A 206 6.06 -9.16 2.02
CA LYS A 206 5.57 -9.94 3.17
C LYS A 206 4.07 -9.79 3.43
N GLY A 207 3.54 -8.57 3.36
CA GLY A 207 2.10 -8.31 3.53
C GLY A 207 1.18 -8.92 2.46
N ARG A 208 1.73 -9.61 1.46
CA ARG A 208 1.01 -10.35 0.41
C ARG A 208 1.52 -11.79 0.24
N ALA A 209 2.19 -12.34 1.26
CA ALA A 209 2.60 -13.73 1.28
C ALA A 209 1.39 -14.66 1.45
N LEU A 210 1.41 -15.79 0.74
CA LEU A 210 0.52 -16.93 0.93
C LEU A 210 1.38 -18.02 1.58
N HIS A 211 1.47 -17.97 2.92
CA HIS A 211 2.38 -18.81 3.68
C HIS A 211 2.19 -20.29 3.35
N VAL A 212 3.28 -20.92 2.94
CA VAL A 212 3.31 -22.34 2.62
C VAL A 212 3.53 -23.10 3.92
N VAL A 213 2.45 -23.59 4.53
CA VAL A 213 2.52 -24.33 5.80
C VAL A 213 3.36 -25.58 5.59
N ARG A 214 4.51 -25.63 6.27
CA ARG A 214 5.45 -26.74 6.22
C ARG A 214 4.94 -27.85 7.13
N HIS A 215 4.39 -28.90 6.56
CA HIS A 215 4.34 -30.18 7.27
C HIS A 215 5.72 -30.83 7.12
N TYR A 216 6.62 -30.54 8.07
CA TYR A 216 7.79 -31.40 8.25
C TYR A 216 7.27 -32.75 8.78
N PRO A 217 7.64 -33.89 8.17
CA PRO A 217 7.44 -35.20 8.77
C PRO A 217 8.29 -35.34 10.05
#